data_AF-A0ABD5Z387-F1
#
_entry.id   AF-A0ABD5Z387-F1
#
_cell.length_a   1.000
_cell.length_b   1.000
_cell.length_c   1.000
_cell.angle_alpha   90.00
_cell.angle_beta   90.00
_cell.angle_gamma   90.00
#
_symmetry.space_group_name_H-M   'P 1'
#
loop_
_entity.id
_entity.type
_entity.pdbx_description
1 polymer ?
#
loop_
_entity_poly.entity_id
_entity_poly.type
_entity_poly.pdbx_seq_one_letter_code
_entity_poly.pdbx_strand_id
1 'polypeptide(L)'
;MQVGETMNLKSEHRGSIDAEREELSYDTIFFTLSNPRRRYVLNYLKHRDEPISTGELAKQVASWEYDTTPEQVTNQQRKRVYTSLHQTHLPKMNHLGIVDYDEGRGIVKPSQRFSNLDFYLEISPEQGLPWHEFFVGLSTLSLVLVFAAWVGPYPFSVVPDLVYAAVIALGFTISSLLFVRSARRHRLGDDELPACLRESEL
;
A
#
# COMPACT_ATOMS: atom_id res chain seq x y z
N MET A 1 -6.35 38.03 37.96
CA MET A 1 -6.85 37.60 36.63
C MET A 1 -5.68 36.94 35.91
N GLN A 2 -5.48 35.64 36.12
CA GLN A 2 -4.35 34.89 35.57
C GLN A 2 -4.72 33.41 35.46
N VAL A 3 -5.55 33.08 34.48
CA VAL A 3 -5.82 31.70 34.03
C VAL A 3 -6.09 31.79 32.54
N GLY A 4 -5.05 31.66 31.72
CA GLY A 4 -5.18 31.77 30.26
C GLY A 4 -3.95 31.31 29.46
N GLU A 5 -2.79 31.17 30.10
CA GLU A 5 -1.52 30.98 29.38
C GLU A 5 -1.03 29.51 29.33
N THR A 6 -1.67 28.58 30.04
CA THR A 6 -1.23 27.16 30.09
C THR A 6 -1.95 26.22 29.12
N MET A 7 -2.96 26.68 28.37
CA MET A 7 -3.78 25.81 27.51
C MET A 7 -3.31 25.69 26.05
N ASN A 8 -2.41 26.56 25.58
CA ASN A 8 -2.03 26.56 24.16
C ASN A 8 -0.87 25.60 23.82
N LEU A 9 0.10 25.44 24.73
CA LEU A 9 1.27 24.56 24.54
C LEU A 9 0.94 23.07 24.46
N LYS A 10 -0.21 22.64 25.01
CA LYS A 10 -0.63 21.23 24.99
C LYS A 10 -1.34 20.84 23.68
N SER A 11 -1.81 21.82 22.89
CA SER A 11 -2.56 21.57 21.66
C SER A 11 -1.64 21.42 20.44
N GLU A 12 -0.60 22.28 20.33
CA GLU A 12 0.40 22.16 19.26
C GLU A 12 1.24 20.89 19.40
N HIS A 13 1.62 20.53 20.63
CA HIS A 13 2.37 19.31 20.88
C HIS A 13 1.55 18.03 20.59
N ARG A 14 0.23 18.08 20.81
CA ARG A 14 -0.65 16.94 20.49
C ARG A 14 -0.89 16.79 18.98
N GLY A 15 -1.10 17.90 18.27
CA GLY A 15 -1.23 17.89 16.80
C GLY A 15 0.04 17.40 16.09
N SER A 16 1.22 17.79 16.58
CA SER A 16 2.50 17.29 16.06
C SER A 16 2.68 15.78 16.29
N ILE A 17 2.31 15.28 17.48
CA ILE A 17 2.47 13.85 17.83
C ILE A 17 1.50 12.97 17.02
N ASP A 18 0.28 13.44 16.77
CA ASP A 18 -0.71 12.69 16.02
C ASP A 18 -0.35 12.63 14.52
N ALA A 19 0.11 13.75 13.94
CA ALA A 19 0.62 13.79 12.55
C ALA A 19 1.90 12.97 12.37
N GLU A 20 2.84 13.04 13.32
CA GLU A 20 4.09 12.25 13.29
C GLU A 20 3.81 10.75 13.44
N ARG A 21 2.83 10.35 14.27
CA ARG A 21 2.37 8.95 14.34
C ARG A 21 1.71 8.48 13.05
N GLU A 22 0.93 9.34 12.40
CA GLU A 22 0.24 9.02 11.15
C GLU A 22 1.24 8.90 9.98
N GLU A 23 2.21 9.79 9.88
CA GLU A 23 3.30 9.73 8.89
C GLU A 23 4.19 8.49 9.11
N LEU A 24 4.59 8.20 10.35
CA LEU A 24 5.32 6.98 10.70
C LEU A 24 4.50 5.72 10.41
N SER A 25 3.18 5.75 10.58
CA SER A 25 2.29 4.63 10.25
C SER A 25 2.24 4.39 8.73
N TYR A 26 2.05 5.44 7.93
CA TYR A 26 2.01 5.35 6.47
C TYR A 26 3.34 4.85 5.90
N ASP A 27 4.46 5.41 6.35
CA ASP A 27 5.80 4.98 5.94
C ASP A 27 6.09 3.54 6.34
N THR A 28 5.61 3.10 7.50
CA THR A 28 5.74 1.72 7.98
C THR A 28 4.92 0.75 7.14
N ILE A 29 3.67 1.10 6.79
CA ILE A 29 2.79 0.31 5.93
C ILE A 29 3.38 0.21 4.53
N PHE A 30 3.71 1.34 3.91
CA PHE A 30 4.29 1.38 2.57
C PHE A 30 5.61 0.63 2.52
N PHE A 31 6.49 0.86 3.50
CA PHE A 31 7.72 0.10 3.63
C PHE A 31 7.44 -1.39 3.66
N THR A 32 6.53 -1.86 4.52
CA THR A 32 6.24 -3.28 4.66
C THR A 32 5.68 -3.88 3.36
N LEU A 33 4.71 -3.22 2.73
CA LEU A 33 4.04 -3.71 1.52
C LEU A 33 4.94 -3.66 0.28
N SER A 34 5.93 -2.76 0.24
CA SER A 34 6.84 -2.58 -0.90
C SER A 34 7.77 -3.76 -1.19
N ASN A 35 7.84 -4.78 -0.32
CA ASN A 35 8.68 -5.94 -0.58
C ASN A 35 7.97 -7.26 -0.24
N PRO A 36 7.90 -8.22 -1.19
CA PRO A 36 7.22 -9.49 -0.99
C PRO A 36 7.77 -10.28 0.21
N ARG A 37 9.09 -10.27 0.46
CA ARG A 37 9.67 -10.96 1.61
C ARG A 37 9.20 -10.39 2.94
N ARG A 38 9.01 -9.06 3.05
CA ARG A 38 8.46 -8.44 4.28
C ARG A 38 7.00 -8.85 4.51
N ARG A 39 6.19 -8.88 3.44
CA ARG A 39 4.80 -9.37 3.50
C ARG A 39 4.73 -10.83 3.94
N TYR A 40 5.60 -11.68 3.40
CA TYR A 40 5.71 -13.09 3.82
C TYR A 40 6.08 -13.23 5.29
N VAL A 41 7.06 -12.46 5.78
CA VAL A 41 7.43 -12.49 7.21
C VAL A 41 6.23 -12.13 8.09
N LEU A 42 5.48 -11.08 7.73
CA LEU A 42 4.28 -10.72 8.48
C LEU A 42 3.24 -11.82 8.48
N ASN A 43 2.93 -12.38 7.31
CA ASN A 43 1.93 -13.43 7.19
C ASN A 43 2.32 -14.66 8.03
N TYR A 44 3.60 -15.00 8.09
CA TYR A 44 4.08 -16.10 8.92
C TYR A 44 3.98 -15.83 10.42
N LEU A 45 4.13 -14.57 10.83
CA LEU A 45 4.10 -14.16 12.23
C LEU A 45 2.69 -13.79 12.72
N LYS A 46 1.73 -13.52 11.83
CA LYS A 46 0.37 -13.02 12.16
C LYS A 46 -0.35 -13.86 13.23
N HIS A 47 -0.18 -15.17 13.20
CA HIS A 47 -0.88 -16.09 14.11
C HIS A 47 0.06 -16.80 15.10
N ARG A 48 1.25 -16.23 15.36
CA ARG A 48 2.26 -16.86 16.22
C ARG A 48 2.71 -15.91 17.32
N ASP A 49 2.47 -16.29 18.56
CA ASP A 49 2.99 -15.56 19.72
C ASP A 49 4.40 -16.02 20.13
N GLU A 50 4.84 -17.17 19.61
CA GLU A 50 6.12 -17.77 19.99
C GLU A 50 7.31 -17.26 19.14
N PRO A 51 8.49 -17.05 19.75
CA PRO A 51 9.70 -16.72 19.01
C PRO A 51 10.10 -17.84 18.04
N ILE A 52 10.44 -17.49 16.81
CA ILE A 52 10.89 -18.42 15.78
C ILE A 52 12.33 -18.12 15.36
N SER A 53 13.05 -19.14 14.89
CA SER A 53 14.38 -18.92 14.34
C SER A 53 14.31 -18.26 12.96
N THR A 54 15.28 -17.41 12.65
CA THR A 54 15.44 -16.82 11.30
C THR A 54 15.65 -17.89 10.25
N GLY A 55 16.22 -19.05 10.62
CA GLY A 55 16.40 -20.20 9.73
C GLY A 55 15.08 -20.82 9.29
N GLU A 56 14.18 -21.07 10.24
CA GLU A 56 12.84 -21.59 9.96
C GLU A 56 11.99 -20.57 9.20
N LEU A 57 12.06 -19.30 9.60
CA LEU A 57 11.41 -18.23 8.86
C LEU A 57 11.89 -18.17 7.41
N ALA A 58 13.21 -18.22 7.18
CA ALA A 58 13.78 -18.20 5.85
C ALA A 58 13.36 -19.40 5.00
N LYS A 59 13.20 -20.58 5.62
CA LYS A 59 12.71 -21.79 4.95
C LYS A 59 11.27 -21.61 4.49
N GLN A 60 10.38 -21.12 5.35
CA GLN A 60 9.01 -20.87 4.96
C GLN A 60 8.91 -19.76 3.90
N VAL A 61 9.60 -18.64 4.10
CA VAL A 61 9.57 -17.52 3.15
C VAL A 61 10.10 -17.97 1.78
N ALA A 62 11.13 -18.80 1.75
CA ALA A 62 11.62 -19.39 0.51
C ALA A 62 10.60 -20.33 -0.14
N SER A 63 9.82 -21.09 0.63
CA SER A 63 8.80 -21.97 0.07
C SER A 63 7.73 -21.16 -0.68
N TRP A 64 7.30 -20.03 -0.11
CA TRP A 64 6.36 -19.13 -0.79
C TRP A 64 7.01 -18.36 -1.96
N GLU A 65 8.26 -17.92 -1.84
CA GLU A 65 8.94 -17.19 -2.92
C GLU A 65 9.19 -18.05 -4.16
N TYR A 66 9.46 -19.35 -3.97
CA TYR A 66 9.74 -20.29 -5.05
C TYR A 66 8.56 -21.20 -5.39
N ASP A 67 7.37 -20.89 -4.87
CA ASP A 67 6.13 -21.63 -5.09
C ASP A 67 6.29 -23.16 -4.89
N THR A 68 6.80 -23.52 -3.72
CA THR A 68 7.16 -24.90 -3.37
C THR A 68 6.84 -25.18 -1.90
N THR A 69 6.97 -26.44 -1.46
CA THR A 69 6.78 -26.79 -0.06
C THR A 69 8.06 -26.57 0.75
N PRO A 70 7.99 -26.34 2.07
CA PRO A 70 9.20 -26.18 2.90
C PRO A 70 10.20 -27.34 2.77
N GLU A 71 9.73 -28.56 2.54
CA GLU A 71 10.54 -29.77 2.37
C GLU A 71 11.32 -29.78 1.05
N GLN A 72 10.77 -29.14 0.02
CA GLN A 72 11.34 -29.07 -1.33
C GLN A 72 12.29 -27.86 -1.49
N VAL A 73 12.33 -26.94 -0.52
CA VAL A 73 13.24 -25.79 -0.54
C VAL A 73 14.71 -26.26 -0.53
N THR A 74 15.45 -25.89 -1.57
CA THR A 74 16.88 -26.19 -1.66
C THR A 74 17.70 -25.37 -0.66
N ASN A 75 18.87 -25.89 -0.28
CA ASN A 75 19.82 -25.16 0.59
C ASN A 75 20.21 -23.78 0.00
N GLN A 76 20.32 -23.68 -1.33
CA GLN A 76 20.68 -22.42 -1.99
C GLN A 76 19.55 -21.38 -1.90
N GLN A 77 18.30 -21.80 -2.13
CA GLN A 77 17.12 -20.94 -1.98
C GLN A 77 16.98 -20.46 -0.53
N ARG A 78 17.03 -21.38 0.44
CA ARG A 78 16.97 -21.04 1.87
C ARG A 78 18.07 -20.05 2.26
N LYS A 79 19.31 -20.29 1.82
CA LYS A 79 20.45 -19.42 2.14
C LYS A 79 20.28 -18.01 1.57
N ARG A 80 19.79 -17.87 0.34
CA ARG A 80 19.51 -16.56 -0.27
C ARG A 80 18.49 -15.75 0.53
N VAL A 81 17.38 -16.39 0.90
CA VAL A 81 16.34 -15.75 1.71
C VAL A 81 16.86 -15.43 3.11
N TYR A 82 17.55 -16.36 3.76
CA TYR A 82 18.13 -16.16 5.09
C TYR A 82 19.04 -14.93 5.14
N THR A 83 20.00 -14.83 4.22
CA THR A 83 20.93 -13.70 4.15
C THR A 83 20.18 -12.38 3.98
N SER A 84 19.19 -12.34 3.10
CA SER A 84 18.37 -11.15 2.85
C SER A 84 17.52 -10.75 4.05
N LEU A 85 16.91 -11.73 4.74
CA LEU A 85 16.15 -11.50 5.95
C LEU A 85 17.05 -10.94 7.05
N HIS A 86 18.18 -11.59 7.29
CA HIS A 86 19.12 -11.22 8.34
C HIS A 86 19.76 -9.85 8.12
N GLN A 87 20.18 -9.53 6.89
CA GLN A 87 20.97 -8.31 6.62
C GLN A 87 20.12 -7.08 6.35
N THR A 88 18.89 -7.25 5.86
CA THR A 88 18.10 -6.12 5.35
C THR A 88 16.71 -6.06 5.95
N HIS A 89 15.95 -7.14 5.88
CA HIS A 89 14.53 -7.07 6.21
C HIS A 89 14.28 -7.03 7.71
N LEU A 90 14.80 -8.00 8.47
CA LEU A 90 14.56 -8.10 9.91
C LEU A 90 15.14 -6.92 10.70
N PRO A 91 16.39 -6.45 10.45
CA PRO A 91 16.91 -5.28 11.16
C PRO A 91 16.05 -4.03 10.94
N LYS A 92 15.56 -3.81 9.71
CA LYS A 92 14.74 -2.64 9.39
C LYS A 92 13.31 -2.77 9.91
N MET A 93 12.73 -3.96 9.86
CA MET A 93 11.42 -4.22 10.47
C MET A 93 11.48 -4.06 12.00
N ASN A 94 12.59 -4.42 12.62
CA ASN A 94 12.85 -4.19 14.05
C ASN A 94 13.00 -2.72 14.40
N HIS A 95 13.74 -1.95 13.59
CA HIS A 95 13.85 -0.51 13.77
C HIS A 95 12.48 0.20 13.72
N LEU A 96 11.59 -0.25 12.83
CA LEU A 96 10.22 0.28 12.71
C LEU A 96 9.27 -0.28 13.78
N GLY A 97 9.74 -1.18 14.65
CA GLY A 97 8.93 -1.81 15.69
C GLY A 97 7.84 -2.72 15.14
N ILE A 98 8.02 -3.27 13.93
CA ILE A 98 7.09 -4.22 13.31
C ILE A 98 7.31 -5.64 13.86
N VAL A 99 8.55 -6.02 14.10
CA VAL A 99 8.94 -7.30 14.71
C VAL A 99 9.99 -7.01 15.77
N ASP A 100 10.14 -7.89 16.75
CA ASP A 100 11.30 -7.85 17.64
C ASP A 100 12.31 -8.88 17.11
N TYR A 101 13.41 -8.39 16.57
CA TYR A 101 14.49 -9.21 16.01
C TYR A 101 15.73 -9.17 16.90
N ASP A 102 16.18 -10.35 17.32
CA ASP A 102 17.44 -10.55 18.03
C ASP A 102 18.47 -11.12 17.05
N GLU A 103 19.35 -10.25 16.55
CA GLU A 103 20.40 -10.62 15.59
C GLU A 103 21.42 -11.60 16.20
N GLY A 104 21.75 -11.44 17.48
CA GLY A 104 22.73 -12.29 18.15
C GLY A 104 22.25 -13.73 18.33
N ARG A 105 20.94 -13.91 18.57
CA ARG A 105 20.32 -15.24 18.69
C ARG A 105 19.71 -15.76 17.39
N GLY A 106 19.54 -14.91 16.38
CA GLY A 106 18.86 -15.27 15.13
C GLY A 106 17.40 -15.66 15.37
N ILE A 107 16.72 -14.92 16.24
CA ILE A 107 15.33 -15.17 16.64
C ILE A 107 14.48 -13.95 16.33
N VAL A 108 13.27 -14.17 15.83
CA VAL A 108 12.28 -13.13 15.57
C VAL A 108 10.96 -13.50 16.23
N LYS A 109 10.29 -12.50 16.79
CA LYS A 109 8.93 -12.60 17.33
C LYS A 109 8.10 -11.40 16.86
N PRO A 110 6.77 -11.51 16.77
CA PRO A 110 5.95 -10.33 16.50
C PRO A 110 6.13 -9.32 17.63
N SER A 111 6.16 -8.04 17.27
CA SER A 111 6.23 -6.97 18.28
C SER A 111 4.83 -6.73 18.84
N GLN A 112 4.74 -6.16 20.04
CA GLN A 112 3.44 -5.77 20.61
C GLN A 112 2.81 -4.56 19.92
N ARG A 113 3.58 -3.83 19.09
CA ARG A 113 3.07 -2.76 18.22
C ARG A 113 2.40 -3.34 16.98
N PHE A 114 2.80 -4.52 16.53
CA PHE A 114 2.28 -5.21 15.36
C PHE A 114 0.78 -5.54 15.50
N SER A 115 0.31 -5.95 16.68
CA SER A 115 -1.11 -6.25 16.90
C SER A 115 -2.05 -5.05 16.67
N ASN A 116 -1.53 -3.81 16.81
CA ASN A 116 -2.27 -2.59 16.46
C ASN A 116 -2.16 -2.26 14.96
N LEU A 117 -1.08 -2.69 14.30
CA LEU A 117 -0.85 -2.51 12.87
C LEU A 117 -1.62 -3.53 12.02
N ASP A 118 -1.87 -4.74 12.55
CA ASP A 118 -2.76 -5.72 11.92
C ASP A 118 -4.13 -5.10 11.62
N PHE A 119 -4.64 -4.23 12.49
CA PHE A 119 -5.86 -3.47 12.18
C PHE A 119 -5.69 -2.57 10.94
N TYR A 120 -4.57 -1.89 10.76
CA TYR A 120 -4.34 -1.04 9.57
C TYR A 120 -4.04 -1.85 8.29
N LEU A 121 -3.42 -3.03 8.42
CA LEU A 121 -3.16 -3.94 7.31
C LEU A 121 -4.43 -4.71 6.89
N GLU A 122 -5.30 -5.05 7.85
CA GLU A 122 -6.58 -5.73 7.65
C GLU A 122 -7.69 -4.76 7.24
N ILE A 123 -7.56 -3.47 7.57
CA ILE A 123 -8.46 -2.38 7.15
C ILE A 123 -7.96 -1.63 5.92
N SER A 124 -7.23 -2.30 5.02
CA SER A 124 -6.98 -1.78 3.68
C SER A 124 -7.89 -2.45 2.63
N PRO A 125 -9.21 -2.19 2.61
CA PRO A 125 -9.87 -2.07 1.32
C PRO A 125 -9.34 -0.78 0.69
N GLU A 126 -8.54 -0.91 -0.36
CA GLU A 126 -8.42 0.07 -1.45
C GLU A 126 -8.72 1.55 -1.11
N GLN A 127 -7.94 2.18 -0.23
CA GLN A 127 -7.99 3.65 -0.10
C GLN A 127 -6.83 4.31 -0.86
N GLY A 128 -6.35 3.65 -1.91
CA GLY A 128 -5.82 4.36 -3.06
C GLY A 128 -7.00 5.06 -3.70
N LEU A 129 -6.99 6.39 -3.74
CA LEU A 129 -8.00 7.25 -4.40
C LEU A 129 -8.74 6.50 -5.52
N PRO A 130 -10.08 6.41 -5.52
CA PRO A 130 -10.85 5.54 -6.40
C PRO A 130 -10.74 6.02 -7.85
N TRP A 131 -9.64 5.67 -8.51
CA TRP A 131 -9.33 6.07 -9.88
C TRP A 131 -10.43 5.60 -10.83
N HIS A 132 -11.06 4.45 -10.53
CA HIS A 132 -12.17 3.92 -11.30
C HIS A 132 -13.43 4.80 -11.22
N GLU A 133 -13.76 5.38 -10.06
CA GLU A 133 -14.89 6.33 -9.94
C GLU A 133 -14.64 7.61 -10.73
N PHE A 134 -13.39 8.08 -10.76
CA PHE A 134 -12.98 9.22 -11.58
C PHE A 134 -13.13 8.93 -13.08
N PHE A 135 -12.65 7.78 -13.56
CA PHE A 135 -12.78 7.39 -14.97
C PHE A 135 -14.23 7.11 -15.37
N VAL A 136 -15.02 6.46 -14.51
CA VAL A 136 -16.45 6.23 -14.75
C VAL A 136 -17.18 7.57 -14.83
N GLY A 137 -16.94 8.49 -13.89
CA GLY A 137 -17.51 9.84 -13.93
C GLY A 137 -17.14 10.60 -15.21
N LEU A 138 -15.87 10.52 -15.64
CA LEU A 138 -15.39 11.16 -16.86
C LEU A 138 -16.00 10.52 -18.12
N SER A 139 -16.08 9.19 -18.20
CA SER A 139 -16.69 8.47 -19.32
C SER A 139 -18.19 8.75 -19.40
N THR A 140 -18.90 8.72 -18.27
CA THR A 140 -20.33 9.07 -18.20
C THR A 140 -20.57 10.51 -18.62
N LEU A 141 -19.77 11.47 -18.13
CA LEU A 141 -19.88 12.88 -18.53
C LEU A 141 -19.61 13.08 -20.02
N SER A 142 -18.60 12.41 -20.57
CA SER A 142 -18.25 12.48 -21.99
C SER A 142 -19.36 11.89 -22.88
N LEU A 143 -19.93 10.75 -22.50
CA LEU A 143 -21.07 10.14 -23.20
C LEU A 143 -22.32 11.02 -23.16
N VAL A 144 -22.61 11.65 -22.02
CA VAL A 144 -23.73 12.59 -21.88
C VAL A 144 -23.54 13.81 -22.79
N LEU A 145 -22.34 14.36 -22.88
CA LEU A 145 -22.04 15.48 -23.78
C LEU A 145 -22.18 15.11 -25.26
N VAL A 146 -21.68 13.92 -25.66
CA VAL A 146 -21.83 13.41 -27.03
C VAL A 146 -23.30 13.16 -27.36
N PHE A 147 -24.07 12.58 -26.43
CA PHE A 147 -25.49 12.34 -26.61
C PHE A 147 -26.28 13.65 -26.72
N ALA A 148 -25.97 14.65 -25.88
CA ALA A 148 -26.60 15.96 -25.94
C ALA A 148 -26.32 16.67 -27.27
N ALA A 149 -25.09 16.59 -27.79
CA ALA A 149 -24.75 17.10 -29.11
C ALA A 149 -25.51 16.37 -30.24
N TRP A 150 -25.68 15.04 -30.13
CA TRP A 150 -26.43 14.24 -31.11
C TRP A 150 -27.93 14.54 -31.14
N VAL A 151 -28.56 14.74 -29.97
CA VAL A 151 -29.99 15.06 -29.86
C VAL A 151 -30.29 16.50 -30.31
N GLY A 152 -29.31 17.40 -30.19
CA GLY A 152 -29.44 18.82 -30.59
C GLY A 152 -30.61 19.56 -29.92
N PRO A 153 -30.90 19.39 -28.60
CA PRO A 153 -31.99 20.10 -27.96
C PRO A 153 -31.65 21.60 -27.87
N TYR A 154 -32.62 22.49 -28.06
CA TYR A 154 -32.41 23.92 -27.83
C TYR A 154 -32.01 24.17 -26.37
N PRO A 155 -30.92 24.90 -26.06
CA PRO A 155 -30.15 25.80 -26.93
C PRO A 155 -28.84 25.22 -27.51
N PHE A 156 -28.60 23.91 -27.42
CA PHE A 156 -27.36 23.26 -27.87
C PHE A 156 -27.22 23.16 -29.41
N SER A 157 -28.31 23.37 -30.14
CA SER A 157 -28.34 23.40 -31.62
C SER A 157 -27.75 24.66 -32.25
N VAL A 158 -27.52 25.73 -31.47
CA VAL A 158 -26.86 26.97 -31.95
C VAL A 158 -25.35 26.97 -31.68
N VAL A 159 -24.83 25.94 -31.02
CA VAL A 159 -23.42 25.81 -30.69
C VAL A 159 -22.69 25.11 -31.84
N PRO A 160 -21.59 25.67 -32.37
CA PRO A 160 -20.81 25.02 -33.43
C PRO A 160 -20.18 23.69 -32.99
N ASP A 161 -20.17 22.69 -33.87
CA ASP A 161 -19.62 21.34 -33.64
C ASP A 161 -18.19 21.35 -33.08
N LEU A 162 -17.39 22.36 -33.47
CA LEU A 162 -16.01 22.55 -33.04
C LEU A 162 -15.88 22.82 -31.53
N VAL A 163 -16.89 23.41 -30.90
CA VAL A 163 -16.90 23.68 -29.45
C VAL A 163 -17.00 22.38 -28.65
N TYR A 164 -17.82 21.44 -29.11
CA TYR A 164 -17.92 20.11 -28.49
C TYR A 164 -16.61 19.33 -28.61
N ALA A 165 -16.00 19.35 -29.79
CA ALA A 165 -14.68 18.73 -30.02
C ALA A 165 -13.60 19.35 -29.12
N ALA A 166 -13.61 20.68 -28.95
CA ALA A 166 -12.66 21.38 -28.08
C ALA A 166 -12.83 21.03 -26.59
N VAL A 167 -14.07 20.89 -26.11
CA VAL A 167 -14.35 20.50 -24.71
C VAL A 167 -13.92 19.05 -24.45
N ILE A 168 -14.22 18.12 -25.36
CA ILE A 168 -13.80 16.72 -25.25
C ILE A 168 -12.27 16.63 -25.27
N ALA A 169 -11.61 17.32 -26.20
CA ALA A 169 -10.15 17.36 -26.29
C ALA A 169 -9.50 17.98 -25.05
N LEU A 170 -10.08 19.03 -24.47
CA LEU A 170 -9.64 19.62 -23.20
C LEU A 170 -9.75 18.63 -22.05
N GLY A 171 -10.87 17.91 -21.94
CA GLY A 171 -11.06 16.88 -20.93
C GLY A 171 -10.00 15.78 -21.00
N PHE A 172 -9.73 15.27 -22.21
CA PHE A 172 -8.67 14.28 -22.44
C PHE A 172 -7.28 14.83 -22.16
N THR A 173 -7.00 16.09 -22.52
CA THR A 173 -5.69 16.72 -22.33
C THR A 173 -5.42 16.98 -20.84
N ILE A 174 -6.42 17.45 -20.09
CA ILE A 174 -6.33 17.66 -18.64
C ILE A 174 -6.17 16.31 -17.92
N SER A 175 -6.96 15.30 -18.32
CA SER A 175 -6.84 13.94 -17.78
C SER A 175 -5.45 13.34 -18.06
N SER A 176 -4.92 13.53 -19.26
CA SER A 176 -3.58 13.08 -19.65
C SER A 176 -2.47 13.83 -18.88
N LEU A 177 -2.62 15.13 -18.67
CA LEU A 177 -1.68 15.91 -17.86
C LEU A 177 -1.65 15.47 -16.40
N LEU A 178 -2.83 15.24 -15.80
CA LEU A 178 -2.94 14.72 -14.45
C LEU A 178 -2.36 13.30 -14.37
N PHE A 179 -2.63 12.45 -15.37
CA PHE A 179 -2.09 11.10 -15.46
C PHE A 179 -0.56 11.09 -15.58
N VAL A 180 0.05 11.89 -16.46
CA VAL A 180 1.51 11.96 -16.62
C VAL A 180 2.20 12.58 -15.39
N ARG A 181 1.51 13.47 -14.67
CA ARG A 181 2.04 14.08 -13.44
C ARG A 181 1.91 13.14 -12.24
N SER A 182 0.87 12.29 -12.21
CA SER A 182 0.67 11.23 -11.21
C SER A 182 1.51 9.98 -11.47
N ALA A 183 1.63 9.55 -12.73
CA ALA A 183 2.42 8.39 -13.16
C ALA A 183 3.94 8.56 -12.93
N ARG A 184 4.43 9.81 -12.81
CA ARG A 184 5.81 10.07 -12.37
C ARG A 184 6.04 9.76 -10.88
N ARG A 185 4.99 9.60 -10.07
CA ARG A 185 5.09 9.20 -8.65
C ARG A 185 4.81 7.72 -8.40
N HIS A 186 4.12 7.00 -9.30
CA HIS A 186 3.65 5.63 -9.05
C HIS A 186 4.30 4.51 -9.88
N ARG A 187 5.50 4.72 -10.44
CA ARG A 187 6.31 3.59 -10.94
C ARG A 187 7.01 2.87 -9.78
N LEU A 188 6.24 2.15 -8.96
CA LEU A 188 6.73 1.08 -8.10
C LEU A 188 5.55 0.19 -7.71
N GLY A 189 5.46 -0.99 -8.33
CA GLY A 189 5.07 -2.17 -7.57
C GLY A 189 3.78 -2.91 -7.95
N ASP A 190 3.13 -2.63 -9.07
CA ASP A 190 1.94 -3.39 -9.48
C ASP A 190 2.29 -4.43 -10.54
N ASP A 191 2.99 -5.48 -10.12
CA ASP A 191 2.92 -6.79 -10.75
C ASP A 191 3.04 -7.84 -9.63
N GLU A 192 2.21 -8.89 -9.71
CA GLU A 192 2.27 -10.14 -8.93
C GLU A 192 1.51 -10.18 -7.59
N LEU A 193 0.19 -10.38 -7.69
CA LEU A 193 -0.53 -11.25 -6.75
C LEU A 193 -0.55 -12.68 -7.34
N PRO A 194 0.19 -13.64 -6.76
CA PRO A 194 0.25 -15.02 -7.27
C PRO A 194 -1.06 -15.78 -7.01
N ALA A 195 -1.39 -16.68 -7.94
CA ALA A 195 -2.67 -17.41 -7.99
C ALA A 195 -2.98 -18.26 -6.75
N CYS A 196 -1.98 -18.63 -5.96
CA CYS A 196 -2.13 -19.51 -4.80
C CYS A 196 -2.90 -18.90 -3.62
N LEU A 197 -3.07 -17.56 -3.57
CA LEU A 197 -3.90 -16.90 -2.55
C LEU A 197 -5.41 -16.93 -2.86
N ARG A 198 -5.81 -17.38 -4.05
CA ARG A 198 -7.23 -17.46 -4.45
C ARG A 198 -7.93 -18.72 -3.94
N GLU A 199 -7.16 -19.77 -3.65
CA GLU A 199 -7.72 -21.10 -3.37
C GLU A 199 -7.88 -21.39 -1.86
N SER A 200 -7.32 -20.56 -0.97
CA SER A 200 -7.44 -20.76 0.49
C SER A 200 -8.68 -20.11 1.13
N GLU A 201 -9.51 -19.44 0.33
CA GLU A 201 -10.76 -18.78 0.75
C GLU A 201 -12.03 -19.58 0.34
N LEU A 202 -11.86 -20.81 -0.15
CA LEU A 202 -12.93 -21.76 -0.50
C LEU A 202 -12.78 -23.06 0.31
#